data_AF-A0A7C2QWP5-F1
#
_entry.id   AF-A0A7C2QWP5-F1
#
_cell.length_a   1.000
_cell.length_b   1.000
_cell.length_c   1.000
_cell.angle_alpha   90.00
_cell.angle_beta   90.00
_cell.angle_gamma   90.00
#
_symmetry.space_group_name_H-M   'P 1'
#
loop_
_entity.id
_entity.type
_entity.pdbx_description
1 polymer ?
#
loop_
_entity_poly.entity_id
_entity_poly.type
_entity_poly.pdbx_seq_one_letter_code
_entity_poly.pdbx_strand_id
1 'polypeptide(L)'
;MPKLLVEMKHDLAKPEHCDTREFFISQREWLLNAAGCFVYYENDHPGLQGKIHVLENLGYVVEITAGDTPKYRMTEEFVQLVLAGR
;
A
#
# COMPACT_ATOMS: atom_id res chain seq x y z
N MET A 1 9.67 -7.93 -5.29
CA MET A 1 8.76 -6.80 -5.58
C MET A 1 9.43 -5.41 -5.42
N PRO A 2 10.61 -5.12 -6.00
CA PRO A 2 11.36 -3.94 -5.57
C PRO A 2 10.65 -2.59 -5.81
N LYS A 3 10.01 -2.42 -6.97
CA LYS A 3 9.35 -1.16 -7.36
C LYS A 3 8.25 -0.71 -6.39
N LEU A 4 7.39 -1.63 -5.94
CA LEU A 4 6.29 -1.31 -5.01
C LEU A 4 6.83 -0.84 -3.65
N LEU A 5 7.83 -1.52 -3.11
CA LEU A 5 8.43 -1.14 -1.83
C LEU A 5 9.15 0.20 -1.91
N VAL A 6 9.79 0.51 -3.04
CA VAL A 6 10.41 1.82 -3.28
C VAL A 6 9.36 2.93 -3.30
N GLU A 7 8.22 2.71 -3.95
CA GLU A 7 7.12 3.68 -3.96
C GLU A 7 6.50 3.87 -2.58
N MET A 8 6.19 2.77 -1.88
CA MET A 8 5.72 2.80 -0.48
C MET A 8 6.69 3.56 0.42
N LYS A 9 8.01 3.33 0.27
CA LYS A 9 9.03 4.07 1.03
C LYS A 9 9.00 5.56 0.71
N HIS A 10 8.90 5.92 -0.57
CA HIS A 10 8.82 7.32 -0.98
C HIS A 10 7.60 8.03 -0.42
N ASP A 11 6.45 7.36 -0.34
CA ASP A 11 5.24 7.92 0.25
C ASP A 11 5.33 8.01 1.77
N LEU A 12 5.75 6.94 2.45
CA LEU A 12 5.89 6.90 3.91
C LEU A 12 6.95 7.87 4.44
N ALA A 13 7.96 8.21 3.63
CA ALA A 13 9.01 9.15 4.02
C ALA A 13 8.57 10.62 4.02
N LYS A 14 7.38 10.95 3.47
CA LYS A 14 6.89 12.32 3.43
C LYS A 14 6.31 12.73 4.80
N PRO A 15 6.67 13.90 5.35
CA PRO A 15 6.19 14.35 6.66
C PRO A 15 4.67 14.36 6.80
N GLU A 16 3.94 14.69 5.73
CA GLU A 16 2.48 14.73 5.67
C GLU A 16 1.81 13.35 5.77
N HIS A 17 2.57 12.27 5.68
CA HIS A 17 2.08 10.89 5.71
C HIS A 17 2.54 10.11 6.94
N CYS A 18 3.07 10.79 7.97
CA CYS A 18 3.60 10.15 9.18
C CYS A 18 2.61 9.18 9.85
N ASP A 19 1.32 9.47 9.77
CA ASP A 19 0.23 8.69 10.38
C ASP A 19 -0.57 7.87 9.37
N THR A 20 -0.25 7.94 8.07
CA THR A 20 -0.95 7.19 7.03
C THR A 20 -0.48 5.74 7.03
N ARG A 21 -1.41 4.80 7.21
CA ARG A 21 -1.15 3.35 7.15
C ARG A 21 -2.01 2.61 6.16
N GLU A 22 -2.99 3.30 5.58
CA GLU A 22 -4.02 2.69 4.77
C GLU A 22 -3.78 2.98 3.30
N PHE A 23 -3.99 1.97 2.47
CA PHE A 23 -3.87 2.11 1.04
C PHE A 23 -4.92 1.28 0.31
N PHE A 24 -5.30 1.77 -0.86
CA PHE A 24 -6.09 1.02 -1.82
C PHE A 24 -5.19 0.45 -2.91
N ILE A 25 -5.66 -0.64 -3.51
CA ILE A 25 -5.17 -1.07 -4.81
C ILE A 25 -6.30 -0.88 -5.83
N SER A 26 -5.95 -0.34 -6.99
CA SER A 26 -6.95 0.00 -8.00
C SER A 26 -6.38 -0.05 -9.41
N GLN A 27 -7.25 0.14 -10.39
CA GLN A 27 -6.88 0.41 -11.78
C GLN A 27 -6.98 1.92 -12.01
N ARG A 28 -6.10 2.49 -12.84
CA ARG A 28 -6.00 3.95 -12.99
C ARG A 28 -7.25 4.58 -13.62
N GLU A 29 -8.02 3.77 -14.33
CA GLU A 29 -9.26 4.12 -15.01
C GLU A 29 -10.44 4.28 -14.04
N TRP A 30 -10.30 3.86 -12.78
CA TRP A 30 -11.38 3.82 -11.81
C TRP A 30 -11.33 5.06 -10.91
N LEU A 31 -12.46 5.75 -10.78
CA LEU A 31 -12.60 6.89 -9.88
C LEU A 31 -12.66 6.38 -8.43
N LEU A 32 -11.65 6.71 -7.65
CA LEU A 32 -11.55 6.36 -6.25
C LEU A 32 -11.44 7.62 -5.38
N ASN A 33 -12.30 7.72 -4.36
CA ASN A 33 -12.15 8.72 -3.32
C ASN A 33 -11.19 8.19 -2.24
N ALA A 34 -9.89 8.49 -2.40
CA ALA A 34 -8.83 8.00 -1.52
C ALA A 34 -8.35 9.04 -0.49
N ALA A 35 -9.20 9.98 -0.08
CA ALA A 35 -8.81 11.01 0.87
C ALA A 35 -8.18 10.41 2.14
N GLY A 36 -6.93 10.76 2.43
CA GLY A 36 -6.18 10.28 3.60
C GLY A 36 -5.61 8.87 3.49
N CYS A 37 -5.65 8.24 2.31
CA CYS A 37 -5.07 6.91 2.04
C CYS A 37 -4.11 6.97 0.84
N PHE A 38 -3.15 6.05 0.77
CA PHE A 38 -2.39 5.84 -0.46
C PHE A 38 -3.22 5.10 -1.51
N VAL A 39 -2.81 5.19 -2.77
CA VAL A 39 -3.39 4.39 -3.86
C VAL A 39 -2.26 3.87 -4.72
N TYR A 40 -2.19 2.55 -4.84
CA TYR A 40 -1.26 1.89 -5.74
C TYR A 40 -2.02 1.29 -6.92
N TYR A 41 -1.50 1.47 -8.13
CA TYR A 41 -2.19 1.06 -9.35
C TYR A 41 -1.59 -0.20 -9.96
N GLU A 42 -2.46 -1.10 -10.43
CA GLU A 42 -2.07 -2.32 -11.15
C GLU A 42 -1.24 -2.00 -12.40
N ASN A 43 -1.57 -0.91 -13.10
CA ASN A 43 -0.83 -0.41 -14.28
C ASN A 43 0.64 -0.09 -13.95
N ASP A 44 0.92 0.40 -12.74
CA ASP A 44 2.28 0.74 -12.29
C ASP A 44 3.02 -0.47 -11.69
N HIS A 45 2.28 -1.44 -11.17
CA HIS A 45 2.81 -2.59 -10.45
C HIS A 45 2.20 -3.93 -10.92
N PRO A 46 2.56 -4.46 -12.10
CA PRO A 46 1.97 -5.70 -12.62
C PRO A 46 1.96 -6.87 -11.63
N GLY A 47 0.80 -7.47 -11.39
CA GLY A 47 0.56 -8.44 -10.33
C GLY A 47 0.44 -7.79 -8.94
N LEU A 48 -0.15 -6.60 -8.83
CA LEU A 48 -0.21 -5.83 -7.57
C LEU A 48 -0.99 -6.61 -6.52
N GLN A 49 -2.16 -7.14 -6.87
CA GLN A 49 -2.94 -8.00 -5.96
C GLN A 49 -2.10 -9.15 -5.39
N GLY A 50 -1.39 -9.90 -6.24
CA GLY A 50 -0.56 -11.02 -5.82
C GLY A 50 0.60 -10.60 -4.91
N LYS A 51 1.19 -9.42 -5.14
CA LYS A 51 2.20 -8.83 -4.26
C LYS A 51 1.63 -8.49 -2.89
N ILE A 52 0.42 -7.92 -2.84
CA ILE A 52 -0.25 -7.61 -1.57
C ILE A 52 -0.60 -8.88 -0.80
N HIS A 53 -1.10 -9.93 -1.47
CA HIS A 53 -1.33 -11.23 -0.82
C HIS A 53 -0.05 -11.81 -0.20
N VAL A 54 1.12 -11.63 -0.82
CA VAL A 54 2.39 -12.06 -0.21
C VAL A 54 2.67 -11.26 1.07
N LEU A 55 2.45 -9.95 1.07
CA LEU A 55 2.63 -9.12 2.28
C LEU A 55 1.62 -9.49 3.37
N GLU A 56 0.39 -9.79 3.00
CA GLU A 56 -0.66 -10.21 3.93
C GLU A 56 -0.35 -11.56 4.57
N ASN A 57 0.09 -12.53 3.78
CA ASN A 57 0.53 -13.84 4.28
C ASN A 57 1.72 -13.73 5.26
N LEU A 58 2.54 -12.68 5.12
CA LEU A 58 3.65 -12.38 6.02
C LEU A 58 3.24 -11.53 7.24
N GLY A 59 1.97 -11.13 7.35
CA GLY A 59 1.48 -10.29 8.43
C GLY A 59 1.89 -8.81 8.33
N TYR A 60 2.38 -8.37 7.16
CA TYR A 60 2.82 -6.99 6.94
C TYR A 60 1.71 -6.02 6.57
N VAL A 61 0.63 -6.56 6.01
CA VAL A 61 -0.60 -5.81 5.75
C VAL A 61 -1.80 -6.64 6.17
N VAL A 62 -2.92 -5.96 6.44
CA VAL A 62 -4.20 -6.59 6.80
C VAL A 62 -5.27 -6.02 5.89
N GLU A 63 -6.06 -6.87 5.25
CA GLU A 63 -7.24 -6.42 4.50
C GLU A 63 -8.28 -5.79 5.44
N ILE A 64 -8.74 -4.59 5.09
CA ILE A 64 -9.75 -3.80 5.81
C ILE A 64 -10.85 -3.29 4.88
N THR A 65 -11.08 -4.00 3.77
CA THR A 65 -12.05 -3.64 2.73
C THR A 65 -13.46 -3.44 3.33
N ALA A 66 -14.02 -2.24 3.13
CA ALA A 66 -15.38 -1.87 3.51
C ALA A 66 -16.14 -1.38 2.27
N GLY A 67 -16.29 -2.24 1.26
CA GLY A 67 -16.90 -1.93 -0.03
C GLY A 67 -16.30 -2.78 -1.16
N ASP A 68 -16.37 -2.26 -2.39
CA ASP A 68 -15.96 -3.01 -3.58
C ASP A 68 -14.51 -2.78 -4.00
N THR A 69 -13.82 -1.82 -3.37
CA THR A 69 -12.42 -1.52 -3.68
C THR A 69 -11.51 -2.10 -2.59
N PRO A 70 -10.57 -2.99 -2.94
CA PRO A 70 -9.68 -3.59 -1.96
C PRO A 70 -8.87 -2.54 -1.21
N LYS A 71 -8.93 -2.60 0.13
CA LYS A 71 -8.26 -1.68 1.04
C LYS A 71 -7.45 -2.46 2.06
N TYR A 72 -6.24 -2.00 2.31
CA TYR A 72 -5.31 -2.65 3.22
C TYR A 72 -4.74 -1.65 4.22
N ARG A 73 -4.36 -2.15 5.39
CA ARG A 73 -3.62 -1.42 6.41
C ARG A 73 -2.26 -2.05 6.62
N MET A 74 -1.20 -1.25 6.52
CA MET A 74 0.16 -1.65 6.86
C MET A 74 0.31 -1.80 8.38
N THR A 75 1.05 -2.80 8.83
CA THR A 75 1.46 -2.90 10.24
C THR A 75 2.62 -1.94 10.53
N GLU A 76 2.78 -1.53 11.79
CA GLU A 76 3.89 -0.65 12.18
C GLU A 76 5.26 -1.32 11.94
N GLU A 77 5.34 -2.64 12.13
CA GLU A 77 6.55 -3.42 11.80
C GLU A 77 6.90 -3.27 10.31
N PHE A 78 5.93 -3.43 9.42
CA PHE A 78 6.17 -3.30 8.00
C PHE A 78 6.60 -1.88 7.61
N VAL A 79 5.96 -0.85 8.16
CA VAL A 79 6.36 0.54 7.92
C VAL A 79 7.80 0.81 8.36
N GLN A 80 8.19 0.32 9.54
CA GLN A 80 9.57 0.43 10.02
C GLN A 80 10.55 -0.28 9.10
N LEU A 81 10.22 -1.49 8.63
CA LEU A 81 11.06 -2.25 7.69
C LEU A 81 11.23 -1.53 6.36
N VAL A 82 10.15 -0.98 5.80
CA VAL A 82 10.17 -0.23 4.53
C VAL A 82 11.04 1.03 4.65
N LEU A 83 10.92 1.77 5.76
CA LEU A 83 11.71 2.98 6.01
C LEU A 83 13.19 2.67 6.32
N ALA A 84 13.48 1.56 7.00
CA ALA A 84 14.83 1.15 7.37
C ALA A 84 15.62 0.48 6.23
N GLY A 85 14.93 -0.08 5.23
CA GLY A 85 15.58 -0.72 4.08
C GLY A 85 16.47 0.26 3.31
N ARG A 86 17.69 -0.15 2.94
CA ARG A 86 18.63 0.67 2.15
C ARG A 86 18.13 0.84 0.72
#